data_AF-A0A9Q1GPS7-F1
#
_entry.id   AF-A0A9Q1GPS7-F1
#
_cell.length_a   1.000
_cell.length_b   1.000
_cell.length_c   1.000
_cell.angle_alpha   90.00
_cell.angle_beta   90.00
_cell.angle_gamma   90.00
#
_symmetry.space_group_name_H-M   'P 1'
#
loop_
_entity.id
_entity.type
_entity.pdbx_description
1 polymer ?
#
loop_
_entity_poly.entity_id
_entity_poly.type
_entity_poly.pdbx_seq_one_letter_code
_entity_poly.pdbx_strand_id
1 'polypeptide(L)'
;MAIIPSAAEITPISSLPPPLISSYNDRIRPLLDAVDKLRTLKRTLAVVTKADKAPEGLLEKVTNDDVNIGLGYVCVRNRIGLESYEEARLEESKLFRSNPLLSRIDKSMVGIPVLAQKLVRIQANIISKCLPNIVKQINGKLNANLTELKKMPKDLSSVAEAMAAFMDLMVEVKESLNKILIRGDYDEYPDDVQMHCNARLAEMLNRYSDELQSKDWSSSEFLMEEIRVLEESKGIGLPNFLPRSAFLTLLKKRINEISSHPANFVNVVWAYIESVLVSVLNKHCDNYPQLFSAISRAAGNVTARMKAESVKQVMEIIEMEKLVDYTCDPEYVSMWNKLMLCLGQFKKIMENEHEPPVLNIEGIGDVCVAHLRQHKHSAEEALDMKMRLIAYWRIVLRRLVDSMALHLLFSIQKLVNKELVTEVVNELMGPYGGGLEKMLEEPPSVAAKRERLNTSIKLLKESKDVVSKIMDRIQIE
;
A
#
# COMPACT_ATOMS: atom_id res chain seq x y z
N MET A 1 22.13 -24.93 -37.70
CA MET A 1 22.60 -25.73 -38.85
C MET A 1 24.05 -26.09 -38.55
N ALA A 2 24.40 -27.36 -38.55
CA ALA A 2 25.78 -27.82 -38.39
C ALA A 2 26.30 -28.25 -39.77
N ILE A 3 27.46 -27.71 -40.17
CA ILE A 3 28.14 -28.06 -41.41
C ILE A 3 29.26 -29.02 -41.03
N ILE A 4 29.19 -30.26 -41.50
CA ILE A 4 30.18 -31.30 -41.20
C ILE A 4 30.99 -31.55 -42.49
N PRO A 5 32.30 -31.24 -42.51
CA PRO A 5 33.19 -31.65 -43.60
C PRO A 5 33.42 -33.17 -43.54
N SER A 6 33.47 -33.84 -44.70
CA SER A 6 34.05 -35.19 -44.78
C SER A 6 35.57 -35.11 -44.55
N ALA A 7 36.12 -36.03 -43.75
CA ALA A 7 37.48 -35.92 -43.22
C ALA A 7 38.33 -37.17 -43.48
N ALA A 8 39.41 -37.01 -44.24
CA ALA A 8 40.67 -37.76 -44.18
C ALA A 8 41.77 -37.00 -44.96
N GLU A 9 42.97 -36.84 -44.39
CA GLU A 9 44.16 -36.21 -45.00
C GLU A 9 45.34 -37.20 -45.02
N ILE A 10 46.19 -37.17 -46.07
CA ILE A 10 47.61 -37.63 -46.15
C ILE A 10 48.26 -36.90 -47.37
N THR A 11 49.52 -36.46 -47.46
CA THR A 11 50.47 -35.75 -46.56
C THR A 11 51.52 -35.05 -47.47
N PRO A 12 52.12 -33.90 -47.11
CA PRO A 12 53.28 -33.33 -47.82
C PRO A 12 54.58 -34.16 -47.62
N ILE A 13 55.61 -33.86 -48.41
CA ILE A 13 56.84 -34.66 -48.54
C ILE A 13 57.87 -34.46 -47.40
N SER A 14 58.53 -35.56 -47.01
CA SER A 14 59.81 -35.74 -46.27
C SER A 14 59.90 -35.68 -44.73
N SER A 15 60.36 -36.84 -44.18
CA SER A 15 61.20 -37.08 -42.97
C SER A 15 60.86 -36.52 -41.57
N LEU A 16 60.17 -37.35 -40.76
CA LEU A 16 60.56 -37.98 -39.45
C LEU A 16 61.40 -37.21 -38.37
N PRO A 17 61.24 -37.51 -37.04
CA PRO A 17 60.52 -36.62 -36.12
C PRO A 17 61.27 -36.34 -34.75
N PRO A 18 60.65 -36.52 -33.55
CA PRO A 18 60.13 -35.49 -32.62
C PRO A 18 61.04 -35.36 -31.34
N PRO A 19 60.64 -34.79 -30.15
CA PRO A 19 59.34 -34.21 -29.74
C PRO A 19 59.33 -32.93 -28.85
N LEU A 20 58.16 -32.29 -28.77
CA LEU A 20 57.54 -31.84 -27.51
C LEU A 20 56.05 -32.23 -27.56
N ILE A 21 55.55 -32.88 -26.51
CA ILE A 21 54.29 -33.63 -26.54
C ILE A 21 53.14 -32.80 -25.97
N SER A 22 52.06 -32.66 -26.74
CA SER A 22 50.70 -32.48 -26.21
C SER A 22 49.78 -33.50 -26.86
N SER A 23 49.02 -34.24 -26.05
CA SER A 23 48.21 -35.37 -26.50
C SER A 23 47.12 -34.97 -27.51
N TYR A 24 46.77 -35.89 -28.41
CA TYR A 24 45.73 -35.77 -29.42
C TYR A 24 44.30 -35.51 -28.85
N ASN A 25 44.13 -35.59 -27.52
CA ASN A 25 42.83 -35.58 -26.84
C ASN A 25 42.28 -34.19 -26.48
N ASP A 26 43.11 -33.15 -26.31
CA ASP A 26 42.64 -31.88 -25.73
C ASP A 26 41.84 -31.01 -26.70
N ARG A 27 41.98 -31.24 -28.02
CA ARG A 27 41.13 -30.59 -29.04
C ARG A 27 39.79 -31.29 -29.25
N ILE A 28 39.66 -32.56 -28.84
CA ILE A 28 38.45 -33.36 -29.11
C ILE A 28 37.46 -33.25 -27.95
N ARG A 29 37.92 -33.12 -26.69
CA ARG A 29 37.01 -32.98 -25.52
C ARG A 29 36.01 -31.82 -25.61
N PRO A 30 36.37 -30.58 -25.98
CA PRO A 30 35.40 -29.50 -26.14
C PRO A 30 34.40 -29.73 -27.27
N LEU A 31 34.80 -30.48 -28.31
CA LEU A 31 33.93 -30.89 -29.42
C LEU A 31 33.00 -32.05 -29.02
N LEU A 32 33.46 -33.00 -28.21
CA LEU A 32 32.64 -34.07 -27.62
C LEU A 32 31.63 -33.51 -26.62
N ASP A 33 32.02 -32.61 -25.72
CA ASP A 33 31.10 -31.90 -24.80
C ASP A 33 30.08 -31.04 -25.57
N ALA A 34 30.47 -30.48 -26.72
CA ALA A 34 29.52 -29.83 -27.62
C ALA A 34 28.57 -30.87 -28.22
N VAL A 35 29.07 -31.98 -28.77
CA VAL A 35 28.27 -33.05 -29.40
C VAL A 35 27.30 -33.73 -28.42
N ASP A 36 27.70 -34.00 -27.18
CA ASP A 36 26.80 -34.53 -26.14
C ASP A 36 25.73 -33.49 -25.71
N LYS A 37 26.01 -32.18 -25.82
CA LYS A 37 24.98 -31.14 -25.71
C LYS A 37 24.08 -31.07 -26.96
N LEU A 38 24.62 -31.31 -28.17
CA LEU A 38 23.85 -31.39 -29.42
C LEU A 38 22.88 -32.59 -29.42
N ARG A 39 23.15 -33.64 -28.63
CA ARG A 39 22.36 -34.87 -28.47
C ARG A 39 20.90 -34.65 -27.98
N THR A 40 20.54 -33.42 -27.61
CA THR A 40 19.18 -33.00 -27.24
C THR A 40 18.40 -32.29 -28.38
N LEU A 41 19.02 -32.05 -29.54
CA LEU A 41 18.51 -31.16 -30.58
C LEU A 41 17.46 -31.80 -31.52
N LYS A 42 16.22 -31.87 -31.02
CA LYS A 42 14.99 -32.09 -31.84
C LYS A 42 14.73 -31.02 -32.93
N ARG A 43 15.67 -30.09 -33.18
CA ARG A 43 15.55 -28.94 -34.10
C ARG A 43 16.75 -28.76 -35.04
N THR A 44 17.70 -29.69 -35.06
CA THR A 44 18.88 -29.60 -35.94
C THR A 44 18.74 -30.46 -37.18
N LEU A 45 18.99 -29.86 -38.33
CA LEU A 45 19.22 -30.53 -39.62
C LEU A 45 20.72 -30.53 -39.89
N ALA A 46 21.28 -31.69 -40.24
CA ALA A 46 22.67 -31.81 -40.70
C ALA A 46 22.75 -31.71 -42.22
N VAL A 47 23.71 -30.94 -42.72
CA VAL A 47 23.96 -30.81 -44.15
C VAL A 47 25.39 -31.25 -44.44
N VAL A 48 25.54 -32.38 -45.14
CA VAL A 48 26.84 -32.89 -45.57
C VAL A 48 27.16 -32.29 -46.93
N THR A 49 28.26 -31.54 -47.01
CA THR A 49 28.68 -30.86 -48.23
C THR A 49 29.90 -31.54 -48.84
N LYS A 50 30.10 -31.37 -50.15
CA LYS A 50 31.21 -31.96 -50.92
C LYS A 50 31.18 -33.51 -50.95
N ALA A 51 29.97 -34.08 -51.13
CA ALA A 51 29.78 -35.54 -51.24
C ALA A 51 30.56 -36.19 -52.39
N ASP A 52 31.03 -35.39 -53.35
CA ASP A 52 31.91 -35.78 -54.47
C ASP A 52 33.32 -36.21 -54.05
N LYS A 53 33.87 -35.66 -52.95
CA LYS A 53 35.32 -35.83 -52.63
C LYS A 53 35.66 -37.06 -51.81
N ALA A 54 34.71 -37.58 -51.04
CA ALA A 54 34.91 -38.72 -50.14
C ALA A 54 33.56 -39.44 -49.92
N PRO A 55 33.11 -40.27 -50.87
CA PRO A 55 31.85 -41.01 -50.79
C PRO A 55 31.92 -42.25 -49.88
N GLU A 56 33.13 -42.69 -49.53
CA GLU A 56 33.40 -43.88 -48.72
C GLU A 56 32.97 -43.65 -47.25
N GLY A 57 32.22 -44.59 -46.68
CA GLY A 57 31.67 -44.50 -45.32
C GLY A 57 30.57 -43.44 -45.11
N LEU A 58 30.16 -42.68 -46.15
CA LEU A 58 29.10 -41.67 -46.02
C LEU A 58 27.71 -42.30 -45.86
N LEU A 59 27.43 -43.38 -46.61
CA LEU A 59 26.16 -44.09 -46.53
C LEU A 59 25.87 -44.60 -45.11
N GLU A 60 26.85 -45.26 -44.49
CA GLU A 60 26.72 -45.85 -43.15
C GLU A 60 26.43 -44.77 -42.09
N LYS A 61 27.20 -43.68 -42.08
CA LYS A 61 27.03 -42.55 -41.14
C LYS A 61 25.67 -41.84 -41.28
N VAL A 62 25.11 -41.78 -42.49
CA VAL A 62 23.82 -41.14 -42.77
C VAL A 62 22.65 -42.06 -42.47
N THR A 63 22.79 -43.36 -42.73
CA THR A 63 21.72 -44.35 -42.53
C THR A 63 21.61 -44.84 -41.08
N ASN A 64 22.71 -44.93 -40.34
CA ASN A 64 22.69 -45.35 -38.93
C ASN A 64 22.29 -44.24 -37.94
N ASP A 65 22.30 -42.97 -38.38
CA ASP A 65 22.14 -41.78 -37.54
C ASP A 65 23.03 -41.81 -36.28
N ASP A 66 24.33 -42.05 -36.47
CA ASP A 66 25.32 -42.22 -35.39
C ASP A 66 25.39 -41.02 -34.42
N VAL A 67 24.87 -39.86 -34.82
CA VAL A 67 24.87 -38.60 -34.07
C VAL A 67 23.46 -38.23 -33.53
N ASN A 68 22.44 -39.05 -33.79
CA ASN A 68 21.04 -38.94 -33.32
C ASN A 68 20.43 -37.54 -33.59
N ILE A 69 20.42 -37.14 -34.86
CA ILE A 69 20.09 -35.78 -35.30
C ILE A 69 18.59 -35.66 -35.58
N GLY A 70 17.88 -34.88 -34.74
CA GLY A 70 16.41 -34.88 -34.70
C GLY A 70 15.64 -34.44 -35.95
N LEU A 71 16.28 -33.87 -36.98
CA LEU A 71 15.68 -33.62 -38.31
C LEU A 71 16.38 -34.39 -39.46
N GLY A 72 17.32 -35.27 -39.11
CA GLY A 72 18.14 -36.08 -40.00
C GLY A 72 19.18 -35.30 -40.82
N TYR A 73 19.67 -35.95 -41.87
CA TYR A 73 20.71 -35.46 -42.78
C TYR A 73 20.12 -35.03 -44.13
N VAL A 74 20.90 -34.23 -44.87
CA VAL A 74 20.81 -34.08 -46.34
C VAL A 74 22.23 -33.96 -46.90
N CYS A 75 22.55 -34.71 -47.95
CA CYS A 75 23.83 -34.64 -48.66
C CYS A 75 23.71 -33.75 -49.91
N VAL A 76 24.68 -32.87 -50.15
CA VAL A 76 24.70 -31.96 -51.30
C VAL A 76 26.08 -31.88 -51.96
N ARG A 77 26.09 -31.68 -53.28
CA ARG A 77 27.28 -31.31 -54.06
C ARG A 77 27.34 -29.78 -54.15
N ASN A 78 28.47 -29.20 -53.78
CA ASN A 78 28.71 -27.78 -54.01
C ASN A 78 29.18 -27.55 -55.45
N ARG A 79 28.97 -26.33 -55.96
CA ARG A 79 29.54 -25.85 -57.24
C ARG A 79 31.05 -26.05 -57.27
N ILE A 80 31.58 -26.59 -58.37
CA ILE A 80 33.02 -26.83 -58.60
C ILE A 80 33.48 -25.97 -59.77
N GLY A 81 34.52 -25.15 -59.56
CA GLY A 81 35.04 -24.26 -60.62
C GLY A 81 34.02 -23.21 -61.06
N LEU A 82 33.76 -23.11 -62.36
CA LEU A 82 32.94 -22.07 -62.98
C LEU A 82 31.52 -22.51 -63.39
N GLU A 83 31.12 -23.77 -63.17
CA GLU A 83 29.78 -24.35 -63.47
C GLU A 83 28.61 -23.37 -63.22
N SER A 84 27.61 -23.25 -64.07
CA SER A 84 26.39 -22.48 -63.73
C SER A 84 25.57 -23.16 -62.62
N TYR A 85 24.60 -22.43 -62.03
CA TYR A 85 23.70 -23.04 -61.04
C TYR A 85 22.83 -24.17 -61.61
N GLU A 86 22.59 -24.19 -62.92
CA GLU A 86 21.83 -25.24 -63.60
C GLU A 86 22.71 -26.45 -63.91
N GLU A 87 23.93 -26.21 -64.40
CA GLU A 87 24.95 -27.26 -64.55
C GLU A 87 25.24 -27.94 -63.22
N ALA A 88 25.46 -27.18 -62.13
CA ALA A 88 25.73 -27.73 -60.81
C ALA A 88 24.56 -28.60 -60.29
N ARG A 89 23.30 -28.23 -60.56
CA ARG A 89 22.12 -29.06 -60.21
C ARG A 89 22.03 -30.33 -61.06
N LEU A 90 22.38 -30.25 -62.34
CA LEU A 90 22.41 -31.41 -63.24
C LEU A 90 23.54 -32.38 -62.86
N GLU A 91 24.72 -31.87 -62.55
CA GLU A 91 25.89 -32.65 -62.11
C GLU A 91 25.73 -33.22 -60.69
N GLU A 92 25.05 -32.52 -59.78
CA GLU A 92 24.58 -33.08 -58.51
C GLU A 92 23.62 -34.25 -58.75
N SER A 93 22.62 -34.07 -59.62
CA SER A 93 21.63 -35.09 -59.97
C SER A 93 22.26 -36.30 -60.67
N LYS A 94 23.31 -36.10 -61.47
CA LYS A 94 24.11 -37.19 -62.06
C LYS A 94 24.90 -37.93 -60.98
N LEU A 95 25.65 -37.21 -60.13
CA LEU A 95 26.46 -37.79 -59.06
C LEU A 95 25.67 -38.75 -58.17
N PHE A 96 24.51 -38.31 -57.66
CA PHE A 96 23.65 -39.13 -56.81
C PHE A 96 22.86 -40.22 -57.55
N ARG A 97 22.95 -40.31 -58.88
CA ARG A 97 22.34 -41.40 -59.69
C ARG A 97 23.34 -42.42 -60.20
N SER A 98 24.55 -42.00 -60.60
CA SER A 98 25.54 -42.86 -61.27
C SER A 98 26.64 -43.37 -60.35
N ASN A 99 26.92 -42.72 -59.22
CA ASN A 99 27.98 -43.16 -58.31
C ASN A 99 27.55 -44.43 -57.54
N PRO A 100 28.33 -45.53 -57.55
CA PRO A 100 27.95 -46.81 -56.91
C PRO A 100 27.71 -46.75 -55.39
N LEU A 101 28.31 -45.79 -54.68
CA LEU A 101 28.18 -45.63 -53.24
C LEU A 101 27.07 -44.64 -52.87
N LEU A 102 26.98 -43.51 -53.60
CA LEU A 102 26.02 -42.44 -53.31
C LEU A 102 24.61 -42.73 -53.84
N SER A 103 24.46 -43.52 -54.90
CA SER A 103 23.15 -43.93 -55.45
C SER A 103 22.33 -44.85 -54.54
N ARG A 104 22.97 -45.39 -53.49
CA ARG A 104 22.34 -46.22 -52.44
C ARG A 104 21.73 -45.38 -51.32
N ILE A 105 21.99 -44.08 -51.25
CA ILE A 105 21.37 -43.16 -50.30
C ILE A 105 19.94 -42.85 -50.77
N ASP A 106 19.00 -42.76 -49.82
CA ASP A 106 17.59 -42.45 -50.12
C ASP A 106 17.45 -41.10 -50.86
N LYS A 107 16.62 -41.06 -51.91
CA LYS A 107 16.34 -39.86 -52.73
C LYS A 107 15.77 -38.70 -51.91
N SER A 108 15.15 -38.96 -50.75
CA SER A 108 14.66 -37.97 -49.79
C SER A 108 15.75 -37.36 -48.89
N MET A 109 17.02 -37.78 -49.05
CA MET A 109 18.17 -37.30 -48.29
C MET A 109 19.30 -36.73 -49.16
N VAL A 110 19.10 -36.57 -50.48
CA VAL A 110 20.14 -36.08 -51.40
C VAL A 110 19.66 -34.93 -52.28
N GLY A 111 20.53 -33.95 -52.47
CA GLY A 111 20.36 -32.84 -53.41
C GLY A 111 19.82 -31.55 -52.80
N ILE A 112 20.22 -30.42 -53.40
CA ILE A 112 19.80 -29.06 -53.02
C ILE A 112 18.27 -28.86 -53.09
N PRO A 113 17.51 -29.39 -54.08
CA PRO A 113 16.06 -29.24 -54.11
C PRO A 113 15.37 -29.87 -52.89
N VAL A 114 15.86 -31.04 -52.46
CA VAL A 114 15.36 -31.77 -51.29
C VAL A 114 15.70 -31.02 -50.01
N LEU A 115 16.92 -30.47 -49.91
CA LEU A 115 17.30 -29.58 -48.81
C LEU A 115 16.36 -28.37 -48.70
N ALA A 116 16.08 -27.69 -49.82
CA ALA A 116 15.20 -26.53 -49.84
C ALA A 116 13.76 -26.89 -49.40
N GLN A 117 13.18 -27.96 -49.94
CA GLN A 117 11.84 -28.43 -49.56
C GLN A 117 11.77 -28.82 -48.07
N LYS A 118 12.80 -29.52 -47.57
CA LYS A 118 12.90 -29.94 -46.16
C LYS A 118 13.01 -28.72 -45.23
N LEU A 119 13.80 -27.69 -45.60
CA LEU A 119 13.89 -26.43 -44.85
C LEU A 119 12.56 -25.67 -44.81
N VAL A 120 11.83 -25.56 -45.93
CA VAL A 120 10.49 -24.94 -45.96
C VAL A 120 9.53 -25.70 -45.03
N ARG A 121 9.48 -27.03 -45.09
CA ARG A 121 8.63 -27.85 -44.22
C ARG A 121 9.00 -27.76 -42.73
N ILE A 122 10.29 -27.62 -42.42
CA ILE A 122 10.76 -27.37 -41.05
C ILE A 122 10.32 -25.99 -40.56
N GLN A 123 10.48 -24.94 -41.37
CA GLN A 123 10.04 -23.58 -41.00
C GLN A 123 8.53 -23.50 -40.81
N ALA A 124 7.73 -24.07 -41.72
CA ALA A 124 6.27 -24.14 -41.59
C ALA A 124 5.83 -24.83 -40.28
N ASN A 125 6.47 -25.96 -39.93
CA ASN A 125 6.21 -26.68 -38.67
C ASN A 125 6.64 -25.92 -37.40
N ILE A 126 7.64 -25.04 -37.49
CA ILE A 126 8.03 -24.15 -36.38
C ILE A 126 7.01 -23.02 -36.25
N ILE A 127 6.63 -22.39 -37.37
CA ILE A 127 5.64 -21.32 -37.42
C ILE A 127 4.30 -21.81 -36.86
N SER A 128 3.77 -22.94 -37.33
CA SER A 128 2.48 -23.49 -36.86
C SER A 128 2.46 -23.81 -35.36
N LYS A 129 3.58 -24.26 -34.79
CA LYS A 129 3.71 -24.49 -33.34
C LYS A 129 3.89 -23.20 -32.52
N CYS A 130 4.45 -22.15 -33.11
CA CYS A 130 4.64 -20.86 -32.44
C CYS A 130 3.39 -19.96 -32.50
N LEU A 131 2.62 -20.01 -33.58
CA LEU A 131 1.44 -19.14 -33.82
C LEU A 131 0.43 -19.14 -32.65
N PRO A 132 -0.01 -20.28 -32.07
CA PRO A 132 -0.96 -20.28 -30.95
C PRO A 132 -0.45 -19.54 -29.71
N ASN A 133 0.86 -19.63 -29.42
CA ASN A 133 1.47 -18.92 -28.30
C ASN A 133 1.56 -17.41 -28.59
N ILE A 134 1.88 -17.03 -29.84
CA ILE A 134 1.88 -15.64 -30.29
C ILE A 134 0.48 -15.04 -30.15
N VAL A 135 -0.57 -15.74 -30.61
CA VAL A 135 -1.98 -15.33 -30.42
C VAL A 135 -2.34 -15.15 -28.95
N LYS A 136 -1.92 -16.08 -28.08
CA LYS A 136 -2.15 -15.97 -26.63
C LYS A 136 -1.47 -14.73 -26.04
N GLN A 137 -0.23 -14.44 -26.43
CA GLN A 137 0.52 -13.26 -25.97
C GLN A 137 -0.07 -11.95 -26.50
N ILE A 138 -0.50 -11.89 -27.76
CA ILE A 138 -1.18 -10.72 -28.35
C ILE A 138 -2.48 -10.45 -27.61
N ASN A 139 -3.36 -11.45 -27.44
CA ASN A 139 -4.62 -11.27 -26.71
C ASN A 139 -4.39 -10.90 -25.23
N GLY A 140 -3.38 -11.49 -24.57
CA GLY A 140 -3.01 -11.14 -23.19
C GLY A 140 -2.58 -9.68 -23.04
N LYS A 141 -1.66 -9.21 -23.90
CA LYS A 141 -1.23 -7.79 -23.92
C LYS A 141 -2.37 -6.85 -24.31
N LEU A 142 -3.19 -7.23 -25.29
CA LEU A 142 -4.34 -6.43 -25.73
C LEU A 142 -5.36 -6.24 -24.59
N ASN A 143 -5.68 -7.32 -23.86
CA ASN A 143 -6.59 -7.24 -22.71
C ASN A 143 -5.98 -6.44 -21.55
N ALA A 144 -4.68 -6.57 -21.28
CA ALA A 144 -4.00 -5.75 -20.27
C ALA A 144 -4.08 -4.26 -20.61
N ASN A 145 -3.70 -3.87 -21.83
CA ASN A 145 -3.75 -2.48 -22.29
C ASN A 145 -5.18 -1.93 -22.31
N LEU A 146 -6.19 -2.73 -22.70
CA LEU A 146 -7.60 -2.32 -22.67
C LEU A 146 -8.11 -2.12 -21.24
N THR A 147 -7.70 -2.96 -20.28
CA THR A 147 -8.03 -2.77 -18.87
C THR A 147 -7.33 -1.54 -18.28
N GLU A 148 -6.09 -1.27 -18.67
CA GLU A 148 -5.37 -0.07 -18.24
C GLU A 148 -5.99 1.20 -18.82
N LEU A 149 -6.31 1.23 -20.13
CA LEU A 149 -6.98 2.37 -20.77
C LEU A 149 -8.37 2.64 -20.15
N LYS A 150 -9.11 1.61 -19.76
CA LYS A 150 -10.40 1.76 -19.04
C LYS A 150 -10.27 2.36 -17.64
N LYS A 151 -9.09 2.28 -17.01
CA LYS A 151 -8.82 2.89 -15.69
C LYS A 151 -8.34 4.34 -15.80
N MET A 152 -7.98 4.80 -16.99
CA MET A 152 -7.60 6.20 -17.20
C MET A 152 -8.85 7.09 -17.14
N PRO A 153 -8.72 8.36 -16.72
CA PRO A 153 -9.82 9.32 -16.80
C PRO A 153 -10.34 9.44 -18.25
N LYS A 154 -11.60 9.84 -18.42
CA LYS A 154 -12.14 10.12 -19.75
C LYS A 154 -11.58 11.45 -20.26
N ASP A 155 -11.45 11.59 -21.58
CA ASP A 155 -11.20 12.90 -22.18
C ASP A 155 -12.49 13.72 -22.04
N LEU A 156 -12.42 14.81 -21.27
CA LEU A 156 -13.57 15.63 -20.91
C LEU A 156 -13.74 16.74 -21.96
N SER A 157 -14.85 16.72 -22.69
CA SER A 157 -15.08 17.62 -23.83
C SER A 157 -15.84 18.90 -23.47
N SER A 158 -16.43 18.96 -22.27
CA SER A 158 -17.18 20.11 -21.80
C SER A 158 -17.09 20.31 -20.28
N VAL A 159 -17.32 21.56 -19.83
CA VAL A 159 -17.38 21.92 -18.40
C VAL A 159 -18.45 21.11 -17.65
N ALA A 160 -19.56 20.75 -18.31
CA ALA A 160 -20.61 19.92 -17.71
C ALA A 160 -20.15 18.48 -17.46
N GLU A 161 -19.39 17.88 -18.38
CA GLU A 161 -18.77 16.57 -18.18
C GLU A 161 -17.70 16.61 -17.10
N ALA A 162 -16.88 17.66 -17.05
CA ALA A 162 -15.88 17.86 -16.00
C ALA A 162 -16.52 18.00 -14.62
N MET A 163 -17.60 18.78 -14.50
CA MET A 163 -18.34 18.92 -13.25
C MET A 163 -18.99 17.61 -12.81
N ALA A 164 -19.55 16.82 -13.74
CA ALA A 164 -20.10 15.50 -13.43
C ALA A 164 -19.01 14.54 -12.92
N ALA A 165 -17.89 14.42 -13.63
CA ALA A 165 -16.76 13.58 -13.23
C ALA A 165 -16.13 14.02 -11.89
N PHE A 166 -16.09 15.32 -11.61
CA PHE A 166 -15.67 15.87 -10.33
C PHE A 166 -16.65 15.51 -9.20
N MET A 167 -17.96 15.62 -9.44
CA MET A 167 -18.96 15.26 -8.43
C MET A 167 -18.95 13.75 -8.12
N ASP A 168 -18.78 12.89 -9.15
CA ASP A 168 -18.60 11.45 -8.97
C ASP A 168 -17.36 11.15 -8.11
N LEU A 169 -16.22 11.80 -8.39
CA LEU A 169 -14.99 11.72 -7.58
C LEU A 169 -15.24 12.13 -6.12
N MET A 170 -15.97 13.23 -5.88
CA MET A 170 -16.29 13.69 -4.53
C MET A 170 -17.25 12.74 -3.79
N VAL A 171 -18.11 12.00 -4.49
CA VAL A 171 -18.93 10.93 -3.91
C VAL A 171 -18.06 9.77 -3.46
N GLU A 172 -17.08 9.34 -4.28
CA GLU A 172 -16.13 8.29 -3.88
C GLU A 172 -15.30 8.70 -2.65
N VAL A 173 -14.71 9.91 -2.66
CA VAL A 173 -13.95 10.46 -1.52
C VAL A 173 -14.81 10.48 -0.26
N LYS A 174 -16.06 10.95 -0.37
CA LYS A 174 -16.99 11.02 0.77
C LYS A 174 -17.34 9.63 1.30
N GLU A 175 -17.53 8.63 0.46
CA GLU A 175 -17.85 7.28 0.93
C GLU A 175 -16.62 6.57 1.54
N SER A 176 -15.42 6.76 0.98
CA SER A 176 -14.17 6.27 1.59
C SER A 176 -13.96 6.87 2.98
N LEU A 177 -14.19 8.19 3.14
CA LEU A 177 -14.16 8.86 4.44
C LEU A 177 -15.27 8.35 5.39
N ASN A 178 -16.50 8.17 4.91
CA ASN A 178 -17.60 7.62 5.71
C ASN A 178 -17.28 6.22 6.25
N LYS A 179 -16.70 5.35 5.41
CA LYS A 179 -16.26 4.01 5.81
C LYS A 179 -15.25 4.09 6.96
N ILE A 180 -14.11 4.76 6.74
CA ILE A 180 -12.98 4.71 7.69
C ILE A 180 -13.22 5.55 8.96
N LEU A 181 -13.81 6.75 8.84
CA LEU A 181 -13.97 7.72 9.95
C LEU A 181 -15.29 7.59 10.73
N ILE A 182 -16.30 6.91 10.18
CA ILE A 182 -17.65 6.85 10.80
C ILE A 182 -18.09 5.41 11.03
N ARG A 183 -18.04 4.55 10.01
CA ARG A 183 -18.47 3.14 10.13
C ARG A 183 -17.42 2.27 10.81
N GLY A 184 -16.14 2.57 10.60
CA GLY A 184 -15.02 1.73 11.01
C GLY A 184 -14.66 0.65 10.00
N ASP A 185 -15.17 0.74 8.78
CA ASP A 185 -14.83 -0.16 7.67
C ASP A 185 -13.49 0.29 7.07
N TYR A 186 -12.46 -0.56 7.15
CA TYR A 186 -11.10 -0.28 6.62
C TYR A 186 -10.71 -1.25 5.49
N ASP A 187 -11.70 -1.81 4.79
CA ASP A 187 -11.55 -2.71 3.64
C ASP A 187 -10.67 -2.11 2.51
N GLU A 188 -10.70 -0.79 2.39
CA GLU A 188 -9.91 -0.03 1.42
C GLU A 188 -8.44 0.20 1.81
N TYR A 189 -8.08 -0.06 3.08
CA TYR A 189 -6.75 0.18 3.67
C TYR A 189 -6.37 -0.92 4.70
N PRO A 190 -6.36 -2.21 4.30
CA PRO A 190 -6.18 -3.32 5.25
C PRO A 190 -4.81 -3.29 5.94
N ASP A 191 -3.75 -2.98 5.19
CA ASP A 191 -2.36 -3.00 5.67
C ASP A 191 -1.91 -1.68 6.33
N ASP A 192 -2.70 -0.60 6.21
CA ASP A 192 -2.36 0.71 6.79
C ASP A 192 -3.10 0.97 8.10
N VAL A 193 -2.42 0.64 9.21
CA VAL A 193 -2.92 0.80 10.58
C VAL A 193 -3.26 2.27 10.92
N GLN A 194 -2.68 3.26 10.23
CA GLN A 194 -3.04 4.67 10.46
C GLN A 194 -4.41 5.02 9.87
N MET A 195 -4.90 4.26 8.89
CA MET A 195 -6.22 4.44 8.29
C MET A 195 -7.32 3.66 9.03
N HIS A 196 -6.98 2.88 10.06
CA HIS A 196 -7.93 2.17 10.94
C HIS A 196 -8.55 3.13 11.97
N CYS A 197 -9.26 4.16 11.47
CA CYS A 197 -9.44 5.41 12.20
C CYS A 197 -10.20 5.28 13.52
N ASN A 198 -11.27 4.48 13.57
CA ASN A 198 -12.01 4.26 14.82
C ASN A 198 -11.13 3.66 15.93
N ALA A 199 -10.17 2.79 15.60
CA ALA A 199 -9.22 2.25 16.57
C ALA A 199 -8.20 3.32 17.03
N ARG A 200 -7.66 4.11 16.10
CA ARG A 200 -6.74 5.22 16.44
C ARG A 200 -7.43 6.27 17.33
N LEU A 201 -8.67 6.64 17.03
CA LEU A 201 -9.48 7.59 17.81
C LEU A 201 -9.80 7.05 19.21
N ALA A 202 -10.15 5.76 19.34
CA ALA A 202 -10.37 5.11 20.63
C ALA A 202 -9.09 5.11 21.50
N GLU A 203 -7.93 4.80 20.93
CA GLU A 203 -6.64 4.90 21.64
C GLU A 203 -6.30 6.33 22.07
N MET A 204 -6.62 7.33 21.25
CA MET A 204 -6.45 8.74 21.62
C MET A 204 -7.36 9.13 22.79
N LEU A 205 -8.64 8.72 22.78
CA LEU A 205 -9.58 8.97 23.88
C LEU A 205 -9.18 8.27 25.18
N ASN A 206 -8.73 7.01 25.11
CA ASN A 206 -8.26 6.27 26.28
C ASN A 206 -7.05 6.96 26.91
N ARG A 207 -6.05 7.33 26.11
CA ARG A 207 -4.86 8.06 26.57
C ARG A 207 -5.21 9.40 27.21
N TYR A 208 -6.14 10.16 26.60
CA TYR A 208 -6.63 11.42 27.17
C TYR A 208 -7.34 11.21 28.52
N SER A 209 -8.10 10.12 28.67
CA SER A 209 -8.72 9.73 29.94
C SER A 209 -7.66 9.39 31.01
N ASP A 210 -6.62 8.63 30.64
CA ASP A 210 -5.51 8.27 31.53
C ASP A 210 -4.70 9.51 31.94
N GLU A 211 -4.38 10.40 30.99
CA GLU A 211 -3.71 11.69 31.25
C GLU A 211 -4.48 12.55 32.25
N LEU A 212 -5.81 12.67 32.08
CA LEU A 212 -6.68 13.40 33.02
C LEU A 212 -6.77 12.75 34.41
N GLN A 213 -6.71 11.42 34.49
CA GLN A 213 -6.81 10.66 35.74
C GLN A 213 -5.47 10.57 36.50
N SER A 214 -4.34 10.79 35.83
CA SER A 214 -2.98 10.64 36.38
C SER A 214 -2.61 11.56 37.57
N LYS A 215 -3.52 12.46 37.98
CA LYS A 215 -3.22 13.53 38.92
C LYS A 215 -3.41 13.11 40.38
N ASP A 216 -2.35 13.24 41.15
CA ASP A 216 -2.33 12.87 42.57
C ASP A 216 -3.17 13.82 43.45
N TRP A 217 -3.87 13.23 44.42
CA TRP A 217 -4.61 13.90 45.48
C TRP A 217 -3.83 13.97 46.80
N SER A 218 -2.73 13.22 46.90
CA SER A 218 -1.75 13.37 47.95
C SER A 218 -1.07 14.74 47.82
N SER A 219 -0.95 15.42 48.94
CA SER A 219 -0.23 16.69 49.07
C SER A 219 0.64 16.59 50.32
N SER A 220 1.84 17.17 50.27
CA SER A 220 2.70 17.33 51.45
C SER A 220 2.00 18.07 52.59
N GLU A 221 1.02 18.93 52.26
CA GLU A 221 0.19 19.66 53.20
C GLU A 221 -1.28 19.28 53.01
N PHE A 222 -1.61 18.02 53.31
CA PHE A 222 -2.98 17.52 53.25
C PHE A 222 -3.94 18.40 54.07
N LEU A 223 -5.12 18.70 53.51
CA LEU A 223 -6.18 19.55 54.05
C LEU A 223 -5.86 21.04 54.31
N MET A 224 -4.62 21.50 54.17
CA MET A 224 -4.28 22.91 54.43
C MET A 224 -4.88 23.88 53.40
N GLU A 225 -5.05 23.43 52.15
CA GLU A 225 -5.78 24.17 51.12
C GLU A 225 -7.27 24.29 51.46
N GLU A 226 -7.90 23.16 51.80
CA GLU A 226 -9.31 23.12 52.16
C GLU A 226 -9.62 23.94 53.43
N ILE A 227 -8.77 23.87 54.46
CA ILE A 227 -8.88 24.69 55.67
C ILE A 227 -8.80 26.18 55.33
N ARG A 228 -7.83 26.60 54.50
CA ARG A 228 -7.68 28.02 54.14
C ARG A 228 -8.92 28.57 53.44
N VAL A 229 -9.43 27.84 52.44
CA VAL A 229 -10.62 28.27 51.69
C VAL A 229 -11.88 28.24 52.57
N LEU A 230 -11.98 27.32 53.52
CA LEU A 230 -13.05 27.31 54.52
C LEU A 230 -12.98 28.53 55.43
N GLU A 231 -11.83 28.85 56.03
CA GLU A 231 -11.62 30.05 56.85
C GLU A 231 -11.95 31.35 56.08
N GLU A 232 -11.47 31.50 54.85
CA GLU A 232 -11.78 32.64 53.96
C GLU A 232 -13.27 32.71 53.56
N SER A 233 -13.99 31.59 53.61
CA SER A 233 -15.42 31.50 53.28
C SER A 233 -16.35 31.59 54.50
N LYS A 234 -15.83 31.81 55.73
CA LYS A 234 -16.64 31.91 56.94
C LYS A 234 -17.53 33.15 56.91
N GLY A 235 -18.85 32.93 56.86
CA GLY A 235 -19.87 33.94 57.10
C GLY A 235 -20.38 33.91 58.54
N ILE A 236 -21.24 34.88 58.89
CA ILE A 236 -22.01 34.83 60.14
C ILE A 236 -23.14 33.79 59.93
N GLY A 237 -22.98 32.61 60.53
CA GLY A 237 -23.90 31.49 60.34
C GLY A 237 -23.76 30.40 61.41
N LEU A 238 -24.51 29.31 61.26
CA LEU A 238 -24.41 28.15 62.15
C LEU A 238 -23.09 27.39 61.90
N PRO A 239 -22.33 27.01 62.95
CA PRO A 239 -21.21 26.08 62.80
C PRO A 239 -21.74 24.70 62.39
N ASN A 240 -21.02 23.98 61.53
CA ASN A 240 -21.37 22.70 60.85
C ASN A 240 -21.93 22.77 59.41
N PHE A 241 -22.24 23.95 58.87
CA PHE A 241 -22.67 24.07 57.47
C PHE A 241 -21.48 24.33 56.54
N LEU A 242 -21.14 23.36 55.68
CA LEU A 242 -20.11 23.55 54.66
C LEU A 242 -20.50 24.65 53.65
N PRO A 243 -19.71 25.73 53.51
CA PRO A 243 -20.02 26.79 52.55
C PRO A 243 -19.88 26.30 51.10
N ARG A 244 -20.98 26.36 50.31
CA ARG A 244 -20.96 26.03 48.88
C ARG A 244 -19.96 26.90 48.08
N SER A 245 -19.72 28.13 48.53
CA SER A 245 -18.69 29.03 47.98
C SER A 245 -17.27 28.47 48.12
N ALA A 246 -16.96 27.79 49.23
CA ALA A 246 -15.67 27.12 49.43
C ALA A 246 -15.50 25.96 48.45
N PHE A 247 -16.52 25.10 48.33
CA PHE A 247 -16.53 23.99 47.38
C PHE A 247 -16.31 24.47 45.93
N LEU A 248 -17.08 25.47 45.49
CA LEU A 248 -16.98 26.02 44.14
C LEU A 248 -15.62 26.70 43.89
N THR A 249 -15.00 27.31 44.89
CA THR A 249 -13.65 27.90 44.78
C THR A 249 -12.60 26.82 44.54
N LEU A 250 -12.64 25.72 45.32
CA LEU A 250 -11.75 24.58 45.16
C LEU A 250 -11.96 23.89 43.79
N LEU A 251 -13.21 23.63 43.41
CA LEU A 251 -13.57 23.03 42.13
C LEU A 251 -13.05 23.87 40.94
N LYS A 252 -13.32 25.19 40.95
CA LYS A 252 -12.82 26.11 39.91
C LYS A 252 -11.30 26.08 39.80
N LYS A 253 -10.57 26.04 40.92
CA LYS A 253 -9.11 25.92 40.92
C LYS A 253 -8.67 24.62 40.22
N ARG A 254 -9.26 23.48 40.55
CA ARG A 254 -8.95 22.19 39.92
C ARG A 254 -9.28 22.16 38.42
N ILE A 255 -10.42 22.72 38.00
CA ILE A 255 -10.76 22.85 36.57
C ILE A 255 -9.75 23.74 35.83
N ASN A 256 -9.33 24.86 36.43
CA ASN A 256 -8.34 25.74 35.81
C ASN A 256 -7.00 25.02 35.59
N GLU A 257 -6.57 24.14 36.49
CA GLU A 257 -5.34 23.35 36.33
C GLU A 257 -5.38 22.37 35.14
N ILE A 258 -6.56 21.92 34.70
CA ILE A 258 -6.69 21.03 33.52
C ILE A 258 -7.15 21.77 32.25
N SER A 259 -7.50 23.05 32.34
CA SER A 259 -8.19 23.81 31.28
C SER A 259 -7.55 23.79 29.88
N SER A 260 -6.23 23.59 29.77
CA SER A 260 -5.52 23.45 28.49
C SER A 260 -5.58 22.06 27.86
N HIS A 261 -5.84 21.00 28.63
CA HIS A 261 -5.77 19.61 28.17
C HIS A 261 -6.82 19.29 27.09
N PRO A 262 -8.10 19.69 27.23
CA PRO A 262 -9.11 19.45 26.20
C PRO A 262 -8.77 20.12 24.85
N ALA A 263 -8.27 21.37 24.88
CA ALA A 263 -7.87 22.08 23.68
C ALA A 263 -6.66 21.41 22.99
N ASN A 264 -5.68 20.93 23.77
CA ASN A 264 -4.55 20.17 23.26
C ASN A 264 -4.99 18.83 22.64
N PHE A 265 -5.91 18.12 23.27
CA PHE A 265 -6.48 16.88 22.76
C PHE A 265 -7.19 17.08 21.41
N VAL A 266 -8.06 18.10 21.32
CA VAL A 266 -8.72 18.52 20.07
C VAL A 266 -7.69 18.83 18.98
N ASN A 267 -6.58 19.50 19.32
CA ASN A 267 -5.52 19.80 18.35
C ASN A 267 -4.83 18.55 17.79
N VAL A 268 -4.59 17.53 18.63
CA VAL A 268 -3.99 16.24 18.23
C VAL A 268 -4.95 15.46 17.33
N VAL A 269 -6.22 15.35 17.70
CA VAL A 269 -7.22 14.63 16.90
C VAL A 269 -7.40 15.29 15.54
N TRP A 270 -7.51 16.63 15.47
CA TRP A 270 -7.68 17.32 14.19
C TRP A 270 -6.45 17.22 13.27
N ALA A 271 -5.23 17.19 13.81
CA ALA A 271 -4.03 16.95 13.01
C ALA A 271 -4.00 15.52 12.42
N TYR A 272 -4.52 14.54 13.16
CA TYR A 272 -4.70 13.19 12.65
C TYR A 272 -5.77 13.12 11.55
N ILE A 273 -6.94 13.74 11.75
CA ILE A 273 -8.00 13.81 10.74
C ILE A 273 -7.52 14.51 9.45
N GLU A 274 -6.70 15.56 9.57
CA GLU A 274 -6.07 16.22 8.42
C GLU A 274 -5.19 15.24 7.61
N SER A 275 -4.38 14.43 8.29
CA SER A 275 -3.53 13.43 7.64
C SER A 275 -4.33 12.32 6.94
N VAL A 276 -5.43 11.85 7.54
CA VAL A 276 -6.34 10.87 6.93
C VAL A 276 -7.01 11.46 5.69
N LEU A 277 -7.52 12.70 5.80
CA LEU A 277 -8.18 13.40 4.71
C LEU A 277 -7.23 13.59 3.51
N VAL A 278 -6.00 14.03 3.74
CA VAL A 278 -4.97 14.13 2.69
C VAL A 278 -4.66 12.76 2.07
N SER A 279 -4.58 11.69 2.85
CA SER A 279 -4.32 10.34 2.33
C SER A 279 -5.44 9.81 1.43
N VAL A 280 -6.71 9.97 1.82
CA VAL A 280 -7.86 9.63 0.96
C VAL A 280 -7.86 10.48 -0.31
N LEU A 281 -7.64 11.80 -0.17
CA LEU A 281 -7.62 12.72 -1.31
C LEU A 281 -6.54 12.38 -2.32
N ASN A 282 -5.32 12.02 -1.90
CA ASN A 282 -4.28 11.55 -2.83
C ASN A 282 -4.77 10.33 -3.65
N LYS A 283 -5.19 9.25 -2.97
CA LYS A 283 -5.59 7.99 -3.58
C LYS A 283 -6.69 8.14 -4.65
N HIS A 284 -7.68 9.00 -4.41
CA HIS A 284 -8.77 9.22 -5.38
C HIS A 284 -8.42 10.28 -6.43
N CYS A 285 -7.58 11.28 -6.10
CA CYS A 285 -7.18 12.34 -7.04
C CYS A 285 -5.95 11.99 -7.91
N ASP A 286 -5.35 10.81 -7.78
CA ASP A 286 -4.20 10.34 -8.59
C ASP A 286 -4.42 10.51 -10.11
N ASN A 287 -5.66 10.38 -10.59
CA ASN A 287 -6.04 10.56 -12.00
C ASN A 287 -6.20 12.03 -12.42
N TYR A 288 -6.32 12.96 -11.47
CA TYR A 288 -6.56 14.39 -11.69
C TYR A 288 -5.60 15.28 -10.87
N PRO A 289 -4.27 15.14 -11.07
CA PRO A 289 -3.27 15.85 -10.27
C PRO A 289 -3.39 17.39 -10.35
N GLN A 290 -3.98 17.93 -11.42
CA GLN A 290 -4.25 19.37 -11.55
C GLN A 290 -5.25 19.90 -10.51
N LEU A 291 -6.20 19.06 -10.06
CA LEU A 291 -7.18 19.40 -9.04
C LEU A 291 -6.62 19.28 -7.63
N PHE A 292 -5.68 18.34 -7.41
CA PHE A 292 -5.22 17.96 -6.08
C PHE A 292 -4.77 19.17 -5.23
N SER A 293 -4.10 20.15 -5.84
CA SER A 293 -3.68 21.38 -5.15
C SER A 293 -4.85 22.25 -4.64
N ALA A 294 -5.94 22.37 -5.41
CA ALA A 294 -7.13 23.12 -5.02
C ALA A 294 -7.96 22.34 -3.99
N ILE A 295 -8.18 21.04 -4.23
CA ILE A 295 -8.93 20.17 -3.31
C ILE A 295 -8.21 20.07 -1.95
N SER A 296 -6.89 19.91 -1.93
CA SER A 296 -6.09 19.88 -0.69
C SER A 296 -6.11 21.21 0.05
N ARG A 297 -6.13 22.34 -0.66
CA ARG A 297 -6.26 23.68 -0.04
C ARG A 297 -7.63 23.84 0.61
N ALA A 298 -8.71 23.49 -0.09
CA ALA A 298 -10.06 23.48 0.47
C ALA A 298 -10.16 22.55 1.70
N ALA A 299 -9.60 21.34 1.60
CA ALA A 299 -9.54 20.37 2.69
C ALA A 299 -8.81 20.92 3.93
N GLY A 300 -7.67 21.60 3.75
CA GLY A 300 -6.96 22.30 4.82
C GLY A 300 -7.79 23.44 5.42
N ASN A 301 -8.42 24.28 4.58
CA ASN A 301 -9.26 25.40 5.01
C ASN A 301 -10.44 24.93 5.89
N VAL A 302 -11.20 23.92 5.44
CA VAL A 302 -12.34 23.39 6.22
C VAL A 302 -11.88 22.70 7.50
N THR A 303 -10.75 21.99 7.47
CA THR A 303 -10.18 21.32 8.65
C THR A 303 -9.72 22.34 9.70
N ALA A 304 -9.02 23.41 9.29
CA ALA A 304 -8.63 24.50 10.18
C ALA A 304 -9.84 25.23 10.78
N ARG A 305 -10.88 25.48 9.97
CA ARG A 305 -12.15 26.08 10.42
C ARG A 305 -12.86 25.20 11.45
N MET A 306 -12.98 23.90 11.18
CA MET A 306 -13.66 22.94 12.07
C MET A 306 -12.88 22.69 13.37
N LYS A 307 -11.54 22.70 13.30
CA LYS A 307 -10.64 22.68 14.46
C LYS A 307 -10.84 23.89 15.36
N ALA A 308 -10.91 25.10 14.79
CA ALA A 308 -11.16 26.32 15.56
C ALA A 308 -12.56 26.34 16.22
N GLU A 309 -13.60 25.91 15.50
CA GLU A 309 -14.96 25.74 16.06
C GLU A 309 -14.95 24.73 17.23
N SER A 310 -14.24 23.61 17.06
CA SER A 310 -14.11 22.57 18.09
C SER A 310 -13.42 23.08 19.36
N VAL A 311 -12.29 23.77 19.24
CA VAL A 311 -11.58 24.33 20.40
C VAL A 311 -12.48 25.30 21.16
N LYS A 312 -13.25 26.14 20.46
CA LYS A 312 -14.20 27.07 21.09
C LYS A 312 -15.28 26.34 21.91
N GLN A 313 -15.96 25.37 21.32
CA GLN A 313 -17.04 24.61 21.98
C GLN A 313 -16.51 23.81 23.19
N VAL A 314 -15.30 23.27 23.08
CA VAL A 314 -14.65 22.54 24.18
C VAL A 314 -14.24 23.46 25.33
N MET A 315 -13.80 24.70 25.05
CA MET A 315 -13.59 25.70 26.10
C MET A 315 -14.90 26.14 26.76
N GLU A 316 -16.01 26.23 26.01
CA GLU A 316 -17.34 26.52 26.57
C GLU A 316 -17.79 25.42 27.55
N ILE A 317 -17.50 24.14 27.27
CA ILE A 317 -17.72 23.02 28.21
C ILE A 317 -16.93 23.21 29.52
N ILE A 318 -15.65 23.60 29.42
CA ILE A 318 -14.80 23.87 30.60
C ILE A 318 -15.31 25.05 31.43
N GLU A 319 -15.85 26.10 30.81
CA GLU A 319 -16.48 27.19 31.56
C GLU A 319 -17.82 26.77 32.20
N MET A 320 -18.61 25.90 31.56
CA MET A 320 -19.84 25.37 32.16
C MET A 320 -19.57 24.55 33.44
N GLU A 321 -18.54 23.69 33.45
CA GLU A 321 -18.14 22.92 34.64
C GLU A 321 -17.71 23.81 35.82
N LYS A 322 -17.23 25.04 35.57
CA LYS A 322 -16.88 26.00 36.63
C LYS A 322 -18.09 26.63 37.32
N LEU A 323 -19.28 26.54 36.73
CA LEU A 323 -20.47 27.26 37.21
C LEU A 323 -21.35 26.43 38.15
N VAL A 324 -21.39 25.11 38.01
CA VAL A 324 -22.40 24.27 38.66
C VAL A 324 -21.82 22.97 39.22
N ASP A 325 -22.08 22.73 40.50
CA ASP A 325 -21.75 21.56 41.33
C ASP A 325 -22.86 20.49 41.32
N TYR A 326 -23.53 20.29 40.18
CA TYR A 326 -24.67 19.37 40.06
C TYR A 326 -24.26 18.02 39.47
N THR A 327 -24.87 16.95 39.98
CA THR A 327 -24.88 15.62 39.37
C THR A 327 -26.13 14.86 39.77
N CYS A 328 -26.66 14.04 38.85
CA CYS A 328 -27.68 13.03 39.11
C CYS A 328 -27.09 11.61 39.25
N ASP A 329 -25.76 11.48 39.16
CA ASP A 329 -25.04 10.20 39.27
C ASP A 329 -25.08 9.67 40.72
N PRO A 330 -25.71 8.52 41.00
CA PRO A 330 -25.78 7.93 42.34
C PRO A 330 -24.40 7.49 42.86
N GLU A 331 -23.39 7.33 41.99
CA GLU A 331 -22.03 7.03 42.43
C GLU A 331 -21.44 8.14 43.30
N TYR A 332 -21.87 9.40 43.15
CA TYR A 332 -21.36 10.51 43.98
C TYR A 332 -21.53 10.22 45.49
N VAL A 333 -22.75 9.87 45.90
CA VAL A 333 -23.07 9.60 47.31
C VAL A 333 -22.40 8.31 47.77
N SER A 334 -22.34 7.29 46.91
CA SER A 334 -21.66 6.02 47.19
C SER A 334 -20.15 6.21 47.41
N MET A 335 -19.50 6.99 46.55
CA MET A 335 -18.06 7.29 46.62
C MET A 335 -17.74 8.14 47.86
N TRP A 336 -18.53 9.18 48.12
CA TRP A 336 -18.39 10.00 49.31
C TRP A 336 -18.55 9.17 50.60
N ASN A 337 -19.56 8.30 50.69
CA ASN A 337 -19.76 7.41 51.83
C ASN A 337 -18.54 6.51 52.09
N LYS A 338 -17.93 5.94 51.04
CA LYS A 338 -16.70 5.12 51.16
C LYS A 338 -15.52 5.92 51.68
N LEU A 339 -15.25 7.08 51.06
CA LEU A 339 -14.17 7.98 51.47
C LEU A 339 -14.33 8.44 52.94
N MET A 340 -15.57 8.67 53.39
CA MET A 340 -15.86 9.11 54.76
C MET A 340 -15.80 8.00 55.82
N LEU A 341 -15.57 6.72 55.46
CA LEU A 341 -15.34 5.66 56.45
C LEU A 341 -14.12 5.95 57.36
N CYS A 342 -13.14 6.71 56.87
CA CYS A 342 -11.97 7.12 57.64
C CYS A 342 -12.28 8.12 58.78
N LEU A 343 -13.46 8.75 58.81
CA LEU A 343 -13.81 9.83 59.75
C LEU A 343 -13.66 9.42 61.23
N GLY A 344 -14.04 8.19 61.57
CA GLY A 344 -13.92 7.68 62.95
C GLY A 344 -12.47 7.57 63.42
N GLN A 345 -11.57 7.09 62.55
CA GLN A 345 -10.13 7.05 62.81
C GLN A 345 -9.55 8.47 62.87
N PHE A 346 -9.95 9.35 61.94
CA PHE A 346 -9.49 10.73 61.90
C PHE A 346 -9.80 11.49 63.20
N LYS A 347 -11.04 11.42 63.70
CA LYS A 347 -11.44 12.00 65.00
C LYS A 347 -10.53 11.51 66.12
N LYS A 348 -10.31 10.20 66.22
CA LYS A 348 -9.43 9.58 67.23
C LYS A 348 -8.00 10.13 67.19
N ILE A 349 -7.43 10.35 66.00
CA ILE A 349 -6.08 10.91 65.81
C ILE A 349 -6.00 12.40 66.15
N MET A 350 -7.09 13.15 65.95
CA MET A 350 -7.20 14.57 66.33
C MET A 350 -7.38 14.76 67.84
N GLU A 351 -8.07 13.84 68.52
CA GLU A 351 -8.32 13.88 69.96
C GLU A 351 -7.14 13.33 70.79
N ASN A 352 -6.55 12.20 70.41
CA ASN A 352 -5.47 11.55 71.14
C ASN A 352 -4.10 11.72 70.46
N GLU A 353 -3.19 12.43 71.13
CA GLU A 353 -1.84 12.69 70.60
C GLU A 353 -0.96 11.44 70.48
N HIS A 354 -1.28 10.38 71.23
CA HIS A 354 -0.57 9.10 71.23
C HIS A 354 -0.97 8.18 70.06
N GLU A 355 -2.05 8.47 69.34
CA GLU A 355 -2.36 7.74 68.10
C GLU A 355 -1.31 8.09 67.02
N PRO A 356 -0.91 7.12 66.19
CA PRO A 356 -0.04 7.40 65.05
C PRO A 356 -0.73 8.42 64.13
N PRO A 357 -0.04 9.48 63.68
CA PRO A 357 -0.65 10.57 62.91
C PRO A 357 -0.83 10.22 61.43
N VAL A 358 -1.16 8.96 61.14
CA VAL A 358 -1.33 8.42 59.79
C VAL A 358 -2.78 7.97 59.62
N LEU A 359 -3.45 8.55 58.62
CA LEU A 359 -4.80 8.18 58.23
C LEU A 359 -4.73 7.40 56.91
N ASN A 360 -5.29 6.19 56.90
CA ASN A 360 -5.49 5.45 55.66
C ASN A 360 -6.83 5.87 55.03
N ILE A 361 -6.82 6.25 53.76
CA ILE A 361 -8.02 6.65 53.02
C ILE A 361 -8.12 5.81 51.74
N GLU A 362 -9.26 5.14 51.55
CA GLU A 362 -9.50 4.29 50.37
C GLU A 362 -9.30 5.09 49.08
N GLY A 363 -8.39 4.64 48.21
CA GLY A 363 -8.07 5.30 46.94
C GLY A 363 -7.10 6.48 47.00
N ILE A 364 -6.64 6.90 48.19
CA ILE A 364 -5.55 7.89 48.35
C ILE A 364 -4.33 7.24 49.01
N GLY A 365 -4.53 6.28 49.92
CA GLY A 365 -3.47 5.61 50.68
C GLY A 365 -3.24 6.23 52.06
N ASP A 366 -2.02 6.08 52.58
CA ASP A 366 -1.62 6.58 53.89
C ASP A 366 -1.20 8.05 53.84
N VAL A 367 -1.83 8.87 54.67
CA VAL A 367 -1.61 10.32 54.69
C VAL A 367 -1.25 10.80 56.11
N CYS A 368 -0.18 11.59 56.23
CA CYS A 368 0.18 12.22 57.50
C CYS A 368 -0.79 13.37 57.83
N VAL A 369 -1.35 13.36 59.03
CA VAL A 369 -2.30 14.36 59.54
C VAL A 369 -1.81 15.07 60.81
N ALA A 370 -0.53 14.93 61.17
CA ALA A 370 0.04 15.46 62.41
C ALA A 370 -0.16 16.99 62.57
N HIS A 371 0.03 17.74 61.49
CA HIS A 371 -0.11 19.20 61.43
C HIS A 371 -1.55 19.68 61.67
N LEU A 372 -2.54 18.86 61.35
CA LEU A 372 -3.97 19.21 61.50
C LEU A 372 -4.42 19.30 62.97
N ARG A 373 -3.62 18.78 63.91
CA ARG A 373 -3.86 18.94 65.36
C ARG A 373 -3.91 20.40 65.82
N GLN A 374 -3.37 21.34 65.03
CA GLN A 374 -3.45 22.79 65.29
C GLN A 374 -4.74 23.44 64.74
N HIS A 375 -5.52 22.72 63.92
CA HIS A 375 -6.70 23.22 63.21
C HIS A 375 -7.97 22.40 63.51
N LYS A 376 -8.04 21.75 64.69
CA LYS A 376 -9.08 20.76 65.03
C LYS A 376 -10.52 21.22 64.75
N HIS A 377 -10.80 22.51 64.92
CA HIS A 377 -12.13 23.11 64.73
C HIS A 377 -12.64 23.13 63.29
N SER A 378 -11.75 23.11 62.28
CA SER A 378 -12.12 23.07 60.85
C SER A 378 -11.49 21.91 60.09
N ALA A 379 -10.68 21.06 60.74
CA ALA A 379 -10.06 19.89 60.12
C ALA A 379 -11.09 18.82 59.68
N GLU A 380 -12.18 18.63 60.42
CA GLU A 380 -13.29 17.74 60.01
C GLU A 380 -14.08 18.28 58.82
N GLU A 381 -14.41 19.58 58.84
CA GLU A 381 -15.10 20.26 57.74
C GLU A 381 -14.27 20.22 56.46
N ALA A 382 -12.95 20.40 56.58
CA ALA A 382 -12.00 20.27 55.48
C ALA A 382 -11.95 18.84 54.95
N LEU A 383 -11.94 17.82 55.83
CA LEU A 383 -11.96 16.41 55.41
C LEU A 383 -13.20 16.10 54.58
N ASP A 384 -14.39 16.46 55.06
CA ASP A 384 -15.65 16.27 54.33
C ASP A 384 -15.63 17.03 53.00
N MET A 385 -15.20 18.30 53.00
CA MET A 385 -15.02 19.11 51.78
C MET A 385 -14.11 18.42 50.75
N LYS A 386 -12.96 17.87 51.16
CA LYS A 386 -12.03 17.16 50.26
C LYS A 386 -12.65 15.87 49.71
N MET A 387 -13.33 15.08 50.54
CA MET A 387 -13.95 13.82 50.08
C MET A 387 -15.11 14.07 49.10
N ARG A 388 -15.91 15.13 49.32
CA ARG A 388 -16.92 15.58 48.35
C ARG A 388 -16.27 16.01 47.03
N LEU A 389 -15.18 16.77 47.10
CA LEU A 389 -14.46 17.26 45.92
C LEU A 389 -13.87 16.11 45.11
N ILE A 390 -13.24 15.11 45.77
CA ILE A 390 -12.72 13.90 45.12
C ILE A 390 -13.85 13.10 44.45
N ALA A 391 -14.96 12.86 45.17
CA ALA A 391 -16.11 12.14 44.64
C ALA A 391 -16.73 12.84 43.42
N TYR A 392 -16.88 14.17 43.46
CA TYR A 392 -17.41 14.96 42.35
C TYR A 392 -16.43 15.05 41.17
N TRP A 393 -15.13 15.21 41.43
CA TRP A 393 -14.10 15.35 40.39
C TRP A 393 -14.06 14.14 39.46
N ARG A 394 -14.24 12.92 39.97
CA ARG A 394 -14.32 11.71 39.14
C ARG A 394 -15.45 11.80 38.11
N ILE A 395 -16.58 12.42 38.47
CA ILE A 395 -17.72 12.64 37.57
C ILE A 395 -17.39 13.71 36.53
N VAL A 396 -16.76 14.82 36.94
CA VAL A 396 -16.28 15.88 36.04
C VAL A 396 -15.32 15.32 34.99
N LEU A 397 -14.32 14.53 35.39
CA LEU A 397 -13.37 13.91 34.46
C LEU A 397 -14.07 12.99 33.45
N ARG A 398 -14.96 12.09 33.90
CA ARG A 398 -15.75 11.22 33.00
C ARG A 398 -16.57 12.04 32.00
N ARG A 399 -17.34 13.01 32.51
CA ARG A 399 -18.18 13.89 31.69
C ARG A 399 -17.36 14.66 30.65
N LEU A 400 -16.15 15.11 30.98
CA LEU A 400 -15.26 15.76 30.02
C LEU A 400 -14.82 14.79 28.92
N VAL A 401 -14.38 13.57 29.25
CA VAL A 401 -14.00 12.54 28.26
C VAL A 401 -15.18 12.17 27.35
N ASP A 402 -16.35 11.88 27.93
CA ASP A 402 -17.57 11.55 27.18
C ASP A 402 -17.99 12.70 26.25
N SER A 403 -17.94 13.93 26.75
CA SER A 403 -18.27 15.13 25.96
C SER A 403 -17.28 15.34 24.82
N MET A 404 -15.98 15.05 25.02
CA MET A 404 -15.00 15.13 23.93
C MET A 404 -15.29 14.07 22.85
N ALA A 405 -15.60 12.83 23.25
CA ALA A 405 -15.92 11.75 22.31
C ALA A 405 -17.15 12.09 21.45
N LEU A 406 -18.24 12.56 22.08
CA LEU A 406 -19.46 12.98 21.41
C LEU A 406 -19.22 14.17 20.47
N HIS A 407 -18.53 15.21 20.96
CA HIS A 407 -18.22 16.42 20.18
C HIS A 407 -17.38 16.11 18.94
N LEU A 408 -16.30 15.34 19.12
CA LEU A 408 -15.38 15.01 18.02
C LEU A 408 -16.06 14.14 16.97
N LEU A 409 -16.79 13.10 17.36
CA LEU A 409 -17.50 12.25 16.40
C LEU A 409 -18.56 13.04 15.61
N PHE A 410 -19.34 13.90 16.28
CA PHE A 410 -20.29 14.79 15.62
C PHE A 410 -19.60 15.76 14.64
N SER A 411 -18.46 16.34 15.04
CA SER A 411 -17.70 17.28 14.22
C SER A 411 -17.06 16.62 13.00
N ILE A 412 -16.55 15.39 13.14
CA ILE A 412 -16.03 14.58 12.02
C ILE A 412 -17.17 14.20 11.07
N GLN A 413 -18.35 13.82 11.59
CA GLN A 413 -19.53 13.57 10.75
C GLN A 413 -19.98 14.84 9.99
N LYS A 414 -19.96 16.01 10.64
CA LYS A 414 -20.27 17.32 10.03
C LYS A 414 -19.28 17.66 8.91
N LEU A 415 -17.98 17.49 9.16
CA LEU A 415 -16.90 17.65 8.18
C LEU A 415 -17.17 16.83 6.91
N VAL A 416 -17.26 15.50 7.05
CA VAL A 416 -17.37 14.57 5.91
C VAL A 416 -18.70 14.74 5.17
N ASN A 417 -19.81 14.90 5.89
CA ASN A 417 -21.13 14.86 5.27
C ASN A 417 -21.65 16.20 4.74
N LYS A 418 -21.22 17.33 5.32
CA LYS A 418 -21.75 18.66 4.99
C LYS A 418 -20.68 19.64 4.50
N GLU A 419 -19.56 19.75 5.20
CA GLU A 419 -18.64 20.87 4.99
C GLU A 419 -17.64 20.62 3.85
N LEU A 420 -17.05 19.41 3.76
CA LEU A 420 -15.95 19.12 2.82
C LEU A 420 -16.33 19.37 1.36
N VAL A 421 -17.41 18.77 0.88
CA VAL A 421 -17.83 18.90 -0.52
C VAL A 421 -18.20 20.36 -0.86
N THR A 422 -18.86 21.05 0.07
CA THR A 422 -19.22 22.47 -0.11
C THR A 422 -17.99 23.37 -0.17
N GLU A 423 -17.00 23.18 0.70
CA GLU A 423 -15.75 23.96 0.66
C GLU A 423 -14.99 23.72 -0.65
N VAL A 424 -14.86 22.46 -1.09
CA VAL A 424 -14.14 22.13 -2.35
C VAL A 424 -14.87 22.70 -3.58
N VAL A 425 -16.20 22.63 -3.63
CA VAL A 425 -17.00 23.25 -4.71
C VAL A 425 -16.80 24.77 -4.72
N ASN A 426 -16.85 25.43 -3.56
CA ASN A 426 -16.63 26.88 -3.46
C ASN A 426 -15.22 27.30 -3.89
N GLU A 427 -14.19 26.52 -3.53
CA GLU A 427 -12.80 26.76 -3.93
C GLU A 427 -12.60 26.62 -5.44
N LEU A 428 -13.24 25.63 -6.08
CA LEU A 428 -13.15 25.39 -7.52
C LEU A 428 -13.97 26.39 -8.35
N MET A 429 -15.09 26.89 -7.81
CA MET A 429 -16.02 27.83 -8.46
C MET A 429 -15.78 29.30 -8.09
N GLY A 430 -14.77 29.60 -7.26
CA GLY A 430 -14.49 30.95 -6.77
C GLY A 430 -13.99 31.93 -7.85
N PRO A 431 -13.72 33.20 -7.51
CA PRO A 431 -13.27 34.22 -8.48
C PRO A 431 -11.87 33.97 -9.08
N TYR A 432 -11.11 33.01 -8.56
CA TYR A 432 -9.86 32.49 -9.15
C TYR A 432 -10.06 31.10 -9.83
N GLY A 433 -11.32 30.70 -10.02
CA GLY A 433 -11.81 29.35 -10.27
C GLY A 433 -11.70 28.84 -11.70
N GLY A 434 -10.51 28.91 -12.29
CA GLY A 434 -10.18 28.09 -13.47
C GLY A 434 -9.96 26.61 -13.13
N GLY A 435 -10.52 26.11 -12.03
CA GLY A 435 -10.26 24.77 -11.49
C GLY A 435 -10.89 23.66 -12.33
N LEU A 436 -12.16 23.84 -12.72
CA LEU A 436 -12.87 22.93 -13.64
C LEU A 436 -12.35 23.07 -15.07
N GLU A 437 -11.92 24.26 -15.48
CA GLU A 437 -11.32 24.50 -16.81
C GLU A 437 -10.03 23.68 -16.98
N LYS A 438 -9.20 23.59 -15.92
CA LYS A 438 -8.02 22.71 -15.88
C LYS A 438 -8.33 21.21 -15.97
N MET A 439 -9.56 20.77 -15.71
CA MET A 439 -9.94 19.36 -15.96
C MET A 439 -10.13 19.05 -17.45
N LEU A 440 -10.37 20.07 -18.28
CA LEU A 440 -10.47 19.92 -19.74
C LEU A 440 -9.09 19.74 -20.38
N GLU A 441 -8.02 20.17 -19.70
CA GLU A 441 -6.64 19.93 -20.10
C GLU A 441 -6.14 18.61 -19.48
N GLU A 442 -5.97 17.58 -20.31
CA GLU A 442 -5.36 16.32 -19.87
C GLU A 442 -3.88 16.55 -19.50
N PRO A 443 -3.40 16.11 -18.31
CA PRO A 443 -2.01 16.32 -17.93
C PRO A 443 -1.05 15.65 -18.93
N PRO A 444 0.08 16.28 -19.31
CA PRO A 444 0.98 15.74 -20.35
C PRO A 444 1.47 14.31 -20.11
N SER A 445 1.60 13.90 -18.84
CA SER A 445 1.95 12.53 -18.44
C SER A 445 0.83 11.52 -18.72
N VAL A 446 -0.43 11.91 -18.51
CA VAL A 446 -1.62 11.08 -18.74
C VAL A 446 -1.90 11.02 -20.24
N ALA A 447 -1.84 12.15 -20.95
CA ALA A 447 -1.97 12.21 -22.40
C ALA A 447 -0.92 11.35 -23.13
N ALA A 448 0.36 11.50 -22.78
CA ALA A 448 1.42 10.66 -23.35
C ALA A 448 1.22 9.16 -23.03
N LYS A 449 0.63 8.83 -21.87
CA LYS A 449 0.29 7.44 -21.52
C LYS A 449 -0.89 6.92 -22.34
N ARG A 450 -1.93 7.72 -22.55
CA ARG A 450 -3.11 7.43 -23.39
C ARG A 450 -2.71 7.18 -24.83
N GLU A 451 -1.88 8.06 -25.40
CA GLU A 451 -1.35 7.93 -26.76
C GLU A 451 -0.55 6.63 -26.94
N ARG A 452 0.36 6.31 -26.00
CA ARG A 452 1.13 5.06 -26.00
C ARG A 452 0.23 3.83 -25.94
N LEU A 453 -0.79 3.83 -25.07
CA LEU A 453 -1.75 2.73 -24.95
C LEU A 453 -2.60 2.58 -26.22
N ASN A 454 -3.15 3.66 -26.76
CA ASN A 454 -3.93 3.66 -28.00
C ASN A 454 -3.09 3.16 -29.19
N THR A 455 -1.86 3.63 -29.33
CA THR A 455 -0.93 3.17 -30.37
C THR A 455 -0.59 1.70 -30.21
N SER A 456 -0.34 1.24 -28.98
CA SER A 456 -0.07 -0.18 -28.71
C SER A 456 -1.30 -1.07 -28.96
N ILE A 457 -2.51 -0.63 -28.58
CA ILE A 457 -3.78 -1.32 -28.85
C ILE A 457 -4.03 -1.42 -30.36
N LYS A 458 -3.77 -0.35 -31.12
CA LYS A 458 -3.88 -0.36 -32.59
C LYS A 458 -2.95 -1.40 -33.20
N LEU A 459 -1.66 -1.36 -32.86
CA LEU A 459 -0.65 -2.30 -33.36
C LEU A 459 -0.97 -3.76 -32.96
N LEU A 460 -1.51 -3.99 -31.76
CA LEU A 460 -1.91 -5.33 -31.29
C LEU A 460 -3.16 -5.85 -32.03
N LYS A 461 -4.11 -4.99 -32.38
CA LYS A 461 -5.26 -5.34 -33.24
C LYS A 461 -4.79 -5.70 -34.65
N GLU A 462 -3.99 -4.83 -35.27
CA GLU A 462 -3.41 -5.09 -36.61
C GLU A 462 -2.59 -6.39 -36.63
N SER A 463 -1.78 -6.63 -35.59
CA SER A 463 -1.02 -7.89 -35.42
C SER A 463 -1.93 -9.11 -35.28
N LYS A 464 -3.05 -8.99 -34.55
CA LYS A 464 -4.04 -10.06 -34.39
C LYS A 464 -4.69 -10.41 -35.74
N ASP A 465 -5.07 -9.41 -36.52
CA ASP A 465 -5.70 -9.61 -37.83
C ASP A 465 -4.74 -10.24 -38.85
N VAL A 466 -3.47 -9.83 -38.85
CA VAL A 466 -2.41 -10.45 -39.68
C VAL A 466 -2.19 -11.90 -39.27
N VAL A 467 -2.09 -12.19 -37.97
CA VAL A 467 -1.88 -13.55 -37.47
C VAL A 467 -3.08 -14.45 -37.74
N SER A 468 -4.31 -13.94 -37.65
CA SER A 468 -5.51 -14.69 -38.06
C SER A 468 -5.45 -15.08 -39.54
N LYS A 469 -5.19 -14.12 -40.43
CA LYS A 469 -5.08 -14.37 -41.88
C LYS A 469 -3.98 -15.40 -42.24
N ILE A 470 -2.91 -15.48 -41.44
CA ILE A 470 -1.87 -16.50 -41.60
C ILE A 470 -2.36 -17.87 -41.11
N MET A 471 -3.05 -17.94 -39.97
CA MET A 471 -3.64 -19.18 -39.47
C MET A 471 -4.71 -19.74 -40.40
N ASP A 472 -5.59 -18.90 -40.93
CA ASP A 472 -6.65 -19.28 -41.85
C ASP A 472 -6.07 -19.92 -43.12
N ARG A 473 -4.97 -19.37 -43.66
CA ARG A 473 -4.24 -19.93 -44.80
C ARG A 473 -3.58 -21.29 -44.48
N ILE A 474 -3.04 -21.45 -43.28
CA ILE A 474 -2.39 -22.70 -42.83
C ILE A 474 -3.43 -23.81 -42.54
N GLN A 475 -4.71 -23.49 -42.39
CA GLN A 475 -5.80 -24.47 -42.25
C GLN A 475 -6.43 -24.89 -43.58
N ILE A 476 -6.05 -24.26 -44.70
CA ILE A 476 -6.59 -24.51 -46.05
C ILE A 476 -5.61 -25.35 -46.91
N GLU A 477 -4.36 -25.55 -46.44
CA GLU A 477 -3.35 -26.46 -46.99
C GLU A 477 -3.20 -27.75 -46.17
#